data_AF-Q9PG11-F1
#
_entry.id   AF-Q9PG11-F1
#
_cell.length_a   1.000
_cell.length_b   1.000
_cell.length_c   1.000
_cell.angle_alpha   90.00
_cell.angle_beta   90.00
_cell.angle_gamma   90.00
#
_symmetry.space_group_name_H-M   'P 1'
#
loop_
_entity.id
_entity.type
_entity.pdbx_description
1 polymer ?
#
loop_
_entity_poly.entity_id
_entity_poly.type
_entity_poly.pdbx_seq_one_letter_code
_entity_poly.pdbx_strand_id
1 'polypeptide(L)'
;MSTAPLENAPTIVGARFTKIYDKYGKHIITRDEHTELEWQPHVMARCTNFIGIFCGPARLCRESRVGGYTDWRAPTREEALSVAPMNAYWYWDEECPWVWTSTPDDEAPEKMAWVVKFGSIHPVKELRSNRHHVRAVRGQMRTDITATPKAGES
;
A
#
# COMPACT_ATOMS: atom_id res chain seq x y z
N MET A 1 -10.97 22.46 19.79
CA MET A 1 -10.57 21.45 18.79
C MET A 1 -9.41 22.04 18.00
N SER A 2 -8.20 21.49 18.16
CA SER A 2 -7.00 22.01 17.51
C SER A 2 -6.59 21.06 16.37
N THR A 3 -6.85 21.47 15.14
CA THR A 3 -6.29 20.87 13.92
C THR A 3 -4.88 21.45 13.73
N ALA A 4 -3.89 20.81 14.35
CA ALA A 4 -2.49 21.08 14.02
C ALA A 4 -2.17 20.45 12.65
N PRO A 5 -1.57 21.18 11.70
CA PRO A 5 -1.19 20.63 10.41
C PRO A 5 -0.06 19.60 10.58
N LEU A 6 -0.07 18.56 9.73
CA LEU A 6 1.03 17.61 9.61
C LEU A 6 2.31 18.37 9.24
N GLU A 7 3.36 18.25 10.05
CA GLU A 7 4.66 18.87 9.76
C GLU A 7 5.31 18.13 8.58
N ASN A 8 5.36 18.78 7.43
CA ASN A 8 6.11 18.32 6.27
C ASN A 8 7.61 18.52 6.55
N ALA A 9 8.38 17.44 6.66
CA ALA A 9 9.83 17.54 6.61
C ALA A 9 10.25 18.03 5.19
N PRO A 10 11.29 18.88 5.07
CA PRO A 10 11.68 19.45 3.78
C PRO A 10 12.10 18.37 2.78
N THR A 11 11.47 18.39 1.62
CA THR A 11 11.86 17.61 0.45
C THR A 11 13.23 18.10 -0.03
N ILE A 12 14.26 17.25 0.00
CA ILE A 12 15.48 17.53 -0.76
C ILE A 12 15.06 17.48 -2.24
N VAL A 13 15.21 18.58 -2.98
CA VAL A 13 14.90 18.64 -4.41
C VAL A 13 15.61 17.49 -5.13
N GLY A 14 14.84 16.57 -5.72
CA GLY A 14 15.34 15.33 -6.35
C GLY A 14 15.15 14.04 -5.53
N ALA A 15 14.68 14.11 -4.28
CA ALA A 15 14.30 12.94 -3.51
C ALA A 15 12.93 12.43 -3.99
N ARG A 16 12.88 11.19 -4.50
CA ARG A 16 11.63 10.55 -4.92
C ARG A 16 10.65 10.34 -3.75
N PHE A 17 11.15 10.14 -2.53
CA PHE A 17 10.31 9.82 -1.38
C PHE A 17 10.43 10.84 -0.25
N THR A 18 9.29 11.25 0.29
CA THR A 18 9.17 12.17 1.43
C THR A 18 8.61 11.42 2.65
N LYS A 19 9.28 11.51 3.80
CA LYS A 19 8.77 10.95 5.08
C LYS A 19 7.91 12.00 5.78
N ILE A 20 6.69 11.62 6.16
CA ILE A 20 5.72 12.47 6.86
C ILE A 20 5.50 11.94 8.27
N TYR A 21 5.60 12.84 9.25
CA TYR A 21 5.57 12.51 10.66
C TYR A 21 4.29 13.04 11.31
N ASP A 22 3.82 12.35 12.36
CA ASP A 22 2.78 12.90 13.22
C ASP A 22 3.34 13.94 14.20
N LYS A 23 2.46 14.58 14.97
CA LYS A 23 2.82 15.58 15.99
C LYS A 23 3.74 15.07 17.10
N TYR A 24 3.98 13.76 17.19
CA TYR A 24 4.87 13.11 18.15
C TYR A 24 6.20 12.69 17.50
N GLY A 25 6.45 13.06 16.24
CA GLY A 25 7.65 12.69 15.49
C GLY A 25 7.65 11.23 15.02
N LYS A 26 6.50 10.53 15.04
CA LYS A 26 6.39 9.19 14.50
C LYS A 26 6.19 9.25 12.99
N HIS A 27 7.04 8.56 12.23
CA HIS A 27 6.86 8.42 10.78
C HIS A 27 5.60 7.60 10.50
N ILE A 28 4.63 8.21 9.83
CA ILE A 28 3.32 7.60 9.57
C ILE A 28 3.03 7.39 8.10
N ILE A 29 3.66 8.15 7.20
CA ILE A 29 3.44 8.06 5.75
C ILE A 29 4.76 8.31 5.01
N THR A 30 5.05 7.46 4.02
CA THR A 30 6.05 7.74 2.97
C THR A 30 5.31 8.15 1.70
N ARG A 31 5.48 9.39 1.23
CA ARG A 31 4.96 9.85 -0.05
C ARG A 31 5.97 9.58 -1.17
N ASP A 32 5.52 9.01 -2.28
CA ASP A 32 6.28 8.87 -3.53
C ASP A 32 5.92 10.03 -4.46
N GLU A 33 6.79 11.02 -4.59
CA GLU A 33 6.58 12.22 -5.43
C GLU A 33 6.56 11.88 -6.93
N HIS A 34 7.03 10.68 -7.33
CA HIS A 34 6.99 10.25 -8.73
C HIS A 34 5.62 9.70 -9.14
N THR A 35 4.95 9.00 -8.23
CA THR A 35 3.64 8.36 -8.49
C THR A 35 2.48 9.08 -7.80
N GLU A 36 2.78 10.05 -6.95
CA GLU A 36 1.86 10.74 -6.04
C GLU A 36 1.12 9.78 -5.08
N LEU A 37 1.63 8.54 -4.94
CA LEU A 37 1.10 7.55 -4.02
C LEU A 37 1.73 7.72 -2.64
N GLU A 38 0.93 7.44 -1.63
CA GLU A 38 1.35 7.45 -0.23
C GLU A 38 1.30 6.04 0.33
N TRP A 39 2.32 5.69 1.08
CA TRP A 39 2.56 4.35 1.57
C TRP A 39 2.65 4.36 3.08
N GLN A 40 2.10 3.32 3.71
CA GLN A 40 2.40 3.09 5.12
C GLN A 40 3.86 2.69 5.26
N PRO A 41 4.61 3.28 6.21
CA PRO A 41 6.04 3.03 6.36
C PRO A 41 6.34 1.73 7.09
N HIS A 42 5.38 1.18 7.85
CA HIS A 42 5.47 -0.12 8.50
C HIS A 42 4.63 -1.17 7.78
N VAL A 43 5.01 -2.44 7.94
CA VAL A 43 4.12 -3.56 7.60
C VAL A 43 3.01 -3.64 8.64
N MET A 44 1.80 -3.98 8.20
CA MET A 44 0.61 -4.02 9.07
C MET A 44 0.51 -5.34 9.83
N ALA A 45 0.72 -6.44 9.11
CA ALA A 45 0.63 -7.81 9.61
C ALA A 45 1.23 -8.77 8.58
N ARG A 46 1.37 -10.04 8.98
CA ARG A 46 1.68 -11.16 8.09
C ARG A 46 0.48 -12.10 7.99
N CYS A 47 -0.10 -12.23 6.80
CA CYS A 47 -1.40 -12.86 6.60
C CYS A 47 -1.51 -13.63 5.29
N THR A 48 -2.55 -14.47 5.17
CA THR A 48 -2.95 -15.12 3.92
C THR A 48 -3.70 -14.13 3.03
N ASN A 49 -3.69 -14.35 1.72
CA ASN A 49 -4.37 -13.49 0.75
C ASN A 49 -5.67 -14.11 0.25
N PHE A 50 -6.50 -14.64 1.16
CA PHE A 50 -7.86 -15.03 0.81
C PHE A 50 -8.81 -13.84 0.93
N ILE A 51 -9.67 -13.70 -0.08
CA ILE A 51 -10.74 -12.71 -0.07
C ILE A 51 -11.74 -13.10 1.03
N GLY A 52 -12.11 -12.13 1.88
CA GLY A 52 -13.10 -12.34 2.94
C GLY A 52 -12.57 -12.90 4.27
N ILE A 53 -11.29 -13.31 4.34
CA ILE A 53 -10.68 -13.68 5.63
C ILE A 53 -10.43 -12.44 6.50
N PHE A 54 -10.62 -12.59 7.81
CA PHE A 54 -10.47 -11.52 8.81
C PHE A 54 -9.14 -10.76 8.70
N CYS A 55 -8.04 -11.47 8.38
CA CYS A 55 -6.71 -10.89 8.27
C CYS A 55 -6.23 -10.68 6.82
N GLY A 56 -7.09 -10.77 5.80
CA GLY A 56 -6.67 -10.61 4.40
C GLY A 56 -6.15 -9.20 4.07
N PRO A 57 -5.17 -9.03 3.14
CA PRO A 57 -4.59 -7.72 2.80
C PRO A 57 -5.63 -6.66 2.45
N ALA A 58 -6.62 -7.03 1.62
CA ALA A 58 -7.69 -6.12 1.21
C ALA A 58 -8.52 -5.60 2.39
N ARG A 59 -8.76 -6.44 3.41
CA ARG A 59 -9.53 -6.05 4.60
C ARG A 59 -8.68 -5.20 5.53
N LEU A 60 -7.47 -5.65 5.87
CA LEU A 60 -6.56 -4.93 6.76
C LEU A 60 -6.28 -3.52 6.25
N CYS A 61 -5.98 -3.36 4.95
CA CYS A 61 -5.76 -2.04 4.39
C CYS A 61 -7.00 -1.14 4.53
N ARG A 62 -8.20 -1.61 4.17
CA ARG A 62 -9.44 -0.82 4.27
C ARG A 62 -9.83 -0.44 5.70
N GLU A 63 -9.52 -1.29 6.66
CA GLU A 63 -9.77 -1.02 8.09
C GLU A 63 -8.72 -0.08 8.70
N SER A 64 -7.62 0.18 7.99
CA SER A 64 -6.58 1.08 8.47
C SER A 64 -7.06 2.52 8.62
N ARG A 65 -6.55 3.20 9.65
CA ARG A 65 -6.81 4.61 9.96
C ARG A 65 -5.52 5.41 10.16
N VAL A 66 -4.39 4.90 9.66
CA VAL A 66 -3.09 5.57 9.78
C VAL A 66 -3.15 6.96 9.16
N GLY A 67 -2.64 7.96 9.88
CA GLY A 67 -2.69 9.37 9.46
C GLY A 67 -4.09 9.97 9.42
N GLY A 68 -5.13 9.29 9.93
CA GLY A 68 -6.52 9.73 9.84
C GLY A 68 -7.20 9.40 8.52
N TYR A 69 -6.52 8.70 7.61
CA TYR A 69 -7.04 8.36 6.28
C TYR A 69 -7.78 7.02 6.27
N THR A 70 -8.78 6.89 5.39
CA THR A 70 -9.67 5.72 5.29
C THR A 70 -9.64 5.04 3.92
N ASP A 71 -8.89 5.59 2.97
CA ASP A 71 -8.76 5.17 1.57
C ASP A 71 -7.56 4.24 1.32
N TRP A 72 -7.02 3.66 2.38
CA TRP A 72 -5.94 2.68 2.33
C TRP A 72 -6.38 1.38 1.62
N ARG A 73 -5.56 0.90 0.70
CA ARG A 73 -5.76 -0.35 -0.05
C ARG A 73 -4.46 -1.15 -0.18
N ALA A 74 -4.59 -2.43 -0.55
CA ALA A 74 -3.43 -3.20 -0.95
C ALA A 74 -2.89 -2.67 -2.30
N PRO A 75 -1.56 -2.62 -2.50
CA PRO A 75 -0.96 -2.16 -3.74
C PRO A 75 -1.21 -3.18 -4.85
N THR A 76 -1.30 -2.70 -6.08
CA THR A 76 -1.13 -3.54 -7.27
C THR A 76 0.31 -4.02 -7.36
N ARG A 77 0.56 -5.04 -8.20
CA ARG A 77 1.90 -5.54 -8.49
C ARG A 77 2.81 -4.44 -9.03
N GLU A 78 2.31 -3.63 -9.94
CA GLU A 78 3.07 -2.56 -10.60
C GLU A 78 3.45 -1.46 -9.60
N GLU A 79 2.52 -1.06 -8.73
CA GLU A 79 2.80 -0.10 -7.67
C GLU A 79 3.84 -0.64 -6.68
N ALA A 80 3.71 -1.89 -6.24
CA ALA A 80 4.67 -2.50 -5.34
C ALA A 80 6.07 -2.61 -5.96
N LEU A 81 6.17 -3.00 -7.24
CA LEU A 81 7.45 -3.09 -7.96
C LEU A 81 8.12 -1.74 -8.14
N SER A 82 7.34 -0.69 -8.37
CA SER A 82 7.90 0.65 -8.60
C SER A 82 8.64 1.19 -7.38
N VAL A 83 8.29 0.72 -6.16
CA VAL A 83 8.86 1.16 -4.90
C VAL A 83 9.73 0.10 -4.20
N ALA A 84 9.67 -1.16 -4.63
CA ALA A 84 10.36 -2.28 -4.00
C ALA A 84 11.88 -2.07 -3.82
N PRO A 85 12.64 -1.46 -4.75
CA PRO A 85 14.09 -1.28 -4.57
C PRO A 85 14.47 -0.29 -3.45
N MET A 86 13.51 0.47 -2.92
CA MET A 86 13.78 1.70 -2.16
C MET A 86 13.85 1.45 -0.65
N ASN A 87 14.76 0.57 -0.25
CA ASN A 87 14.82 -0.01 1.10
C ASN A 87 14.89 1.01 2.25
N ALA A 88 15.56 2.15 2.05
CA ALA A 88 15.84 3.16 3.09
C ALA A 88 14.61 3.95 3.58
N TYR A 89 13.47 3.82 2.90
CA TYR A 89 12.24 4.58 3.19
C TYR A 89 11.20 3.76 3.95
N TRP A 90 11.52 2.51 4.27
CA TRP A 90 10.62 1.57 4.90
C TRP A 90 11.16 1.14 6.26
N TYR A 91 10.25 0.92 7.20
CA TYR A 91 10.57 0.18 8.42
C TYR A 91 10.29 -1.29 8.21
N TRP A 92 11.25 -2.09 8.64
CA TRP A 92 11.22 -3.53 8.53
C TRP A 92 11.46 -4.14 9.90
N ASP A 93 10.53 -4.98 10.33
CA ASP A 93 10.74 -5.84 11.49
C ASP A 93 11.62 -7.04 11.13
N GLU A 94 11.74 -7.36 9.83
CA GLU A 94 12.53 -8.46 9.27
C GLU A 94 13.21 -8.06 7.95
N GLU A 95 14.37 -8.63 7.62
CA GLU A 95 15.08 -8.30 6.38
C GLU A 95 14.27 -8.68 5.12
N CYS A 96 14.05 -7.69 4.24
CA CYS A 96 13.50 -7.85 2.88
C CYS A 96 12.18 -8.65 2.79
N PRO A 97 11.08 -8.15 3.37
CA PRO A 97 9.83 -8.88 3.40
C PRO A 97 9.17 -9.01 2.03
N TRP A 98 8.56 -10.17 1.82
CA TRP A 98 7.57 -10.38 0.78
C TRP A 98 6.27 -9.69 1.17
N VAL A 99 5.76 -8.82 0.29
CA VAL A 99 4.54 -8.06 0.48
C VAL A 99 3.48 -8.54 -0.51
N TRP A 100 2.29 -8.83 0.00
CA TRP A 100 1.12 -9.14 -0.82
C TRP A 100 0.67 -7.95 -1.66
N THR A 101 0.25 -8.25 -2.89
CA THR A 101 -0.41 -7.31 -3.78
C THR A 101 -1.89 -7.67 -3.94
N SER A 102 -2.67 -6.75 -4.49
CA SER A 102 -4.06 -6.95 -4.91
C SER A 102 -4.18 -7.63 -6.28
N THR A 103 -3.07 -7.84 -6.99
CA THR A 103 -3.07 -8.45 -8.32
C THR A 103 -3.15 -9.98 -8.20
N PRO A 104 -4.24 -10.62 -8.68
CA PRO A 104 -4.35 -12.08 -8.71
C PRO A 104 -3.39 -12.67 -9.76
N ASP A 105 -3.16 -13.98 -9.69
CA ASP A 105 -2.60 -14.71 -10.83
C ASP A 105 -3.64 -14.83 -11.96
N ASP A 106 -3.19 -14.80 -13.21
CA ASP A 106 -4.09 -14.84 -14.37
C ASP A 106 -4.66 -16.25 -14.59
N GLU A 107 -3.88 -17.30 -14.32
CA GLU A 107 -4.26 -18.70 -14.56
C GLU A 107 -5.11 -19.27 -13.41
N ALA A 108 -4.76 -18.92 -12.17
CA ALA A 108 -5.40 -19.43 -10.96
C ALA A 108 -5.75 -18.29 -9.97
N PRO A 109 -6.61 -17.33 -10.35
CA PRO A 109 -6.89 -16.13 -9.56
C PRO A 109 -7.43 -16.40 -8.15
N GLU A 110 -8.13 -17.52 -7.96
CA GLU A 110 -8.70 -17.96 -6.68
C GLU A 110 -7.67 -18.65 -5.76
N LYS A 111 -6.56 -19.13 -6.31
CA LYS A 111 -5.53 -19.89 -5.57
C LYS A 111 -4.26 -19.10 -5.37
N MET A 112 -3.92 -18.21 -6.29
CA MET A 112 -2.64 -17.53 -6.32
C MET A 112 -2.81 -16.03 -6.50
N ALA A 113 -1.83 -15.29 -5.98
CA ALA A 113 -1.70 -13.85 -6.17
C ALA A 113 -0.22 -13.46 -6.20
N TRP A 114 0.06 -12.24 -6.63
CA TRP A 114 1.43 -11.75 -6.69
C TRP A 114 1.91 -11.25 -5.33
N VAL A 115 3.14 -11.63 -4.98
CA VAL A 115 3.94 -11.00 -3.93
C VAL A 115 5.16 -10.31 -4.55
N VAL A 116 5.61 -9.23 -3.92
CA VAL A 116 6.82 -8.52 -4.31
C VAL A 116 7.80 -8.51 -3.13
N LYS A 117 9.06 -8.87 -3.39
CA LYS A 117 10.12 -8.75 -2.38
C LYS A 117 10.65 -7.33 -2.34
N PHE A 118 10.39 -6.62 -1.25
CA PHE A 118 10.98 -5.31 -1.02
C PHE A 118 12.48 -5.44 -0.72
N GLY A 119 13.25 -4.46 -1.14
CA GLY A 119 14.72 -4.54 -1.27
C GLY A 119 15.18 -5.26 -2.55
N SER A 120 14.26 -5.63 -3.45
CA SER A 120 14.55 -6.32 -4.70
C SER A 120 13.64 -5.83 -5.84
N ILE A 121 13.81 -6.40 -7.04
CA ILE A 121 12.99 -6.14 -8.23
C ILE A 121 12.16 -7.37 -8.66
N HIS A 122 12.08 -8.39 -7.80
CA HIS A 122 11.52 -9.70 -8.16
C HIS A 122 10.08 -9.87 -7.65
N PRO A 123 9.09 -9.94 -8.55
CA PRO A 123 7.75 -10.42 -8.23
C PRO A 123 7.71 -11.95 -8.36
N VAL A 124 6.94 -12.62 -7.51
CA VAL A 124 6.62 -14.05 -7.68
C VAL A 124 5.14 -14.29 -7.42
N LYS A 125 4.63 -15.38 -8.01
CA LYS A 125 3.28 -15.86 -7.74
C LYS A 125 3.33 -16.76 -6.52
N GLU A 126 2.41 -16.55 -5.59
CA GLU A 126 2.35 -17.33 -4.35
C GLU A 126 0.94 -17.85 -4.09
N LEU A 127 0.86 -18.98 -3.40
CA LEU A 127 -0.41 -19.52 -2.95
C LEU A 127 -1.03 -18.55 -1.95
N ARG A 128 -2.32 -18.23 -2.12
CA ARG A 128 -3.06 -17.36 -1.20
C ARG A 128 -3.08 -17.88 0.23
N SER A 129 -2.86 -19.18 0.43
CA SER A 129 -2.71 -19.82 1.76
C SER A 129 -1.39 -19.50 2.47
N ASN A 130 -0.37 -19.03 1.74
CA ASN A 130 0.91 -18.64 2.32
C ASN A 130 0.80 -17.31 3.03
N ARG A 131 1.65 -17.10 4.04
CA ARG A 131 1.60 -15.93 4.89
C ARG A 131 2.70 -14.95 4.51
N HIS A 132 2.31 -13.79 3.98
CA HIS A 132 3.23 -12.70 3.61
C HIS A 132 2.74 -11.38 4.19
N HIS A 133 3.58 -10.34 4.12
CA HIS A 133 3.32 -9.07 4.76
C HIS A 133 2.26 -8.27 4.00
N VAL A 134 1.56 -7.43 4.73
CA VAL A 134 0.61 -6.47 4.19
C VAL A 134 1.18 -5.07 4.41
N ARG A 135 1.20 -4.27 3.34
CA ARG A 135 1.55 -2.85 3.37
C ARG A 135 0.51 -2.11 2.58
N ALA A 136 -0.09 -1.09 3.17
CA ALA A 136 -1.11 -0.32 2.47
C ALA A 136 -0.49 0.81 1.65
N VAL A 137 -1.17 1.11 0.54
CA VAL A 137 -0.97 2.29 -0.29
C VAL A 137 -2.28 3.06 -0.38
N ARG A 138 -2.18 4.38 -0.52
CA ARG A 138 -3.28 5.30 -0.84
C ARG A 138 -2.80 6.32 -1.88
N GLY A 139 -3.69 7.17 -2.36
CA GLY A 139 -3.41 8.06 -3.49
C GLY A 139 -4.30 7.70 -4.68
N GLN A 140 -4.23 8.49 -5.76
CA GLN A 140 -5.31 8.63 -6.74
C GLN A 140 -5.97 7.30 -7.12
N MET A 141 -7.23 7.17 -6.73
CA MET A 141 -8.19 6.28 -7.36
C MET A 141 -8.26 6.73 -8.82
N ARG A 142 -7.95 5.86 -9.79
CA ARG A 142 -8.17 6.20 -11.21
C ARG A 142 -9.60 6.71 -11.38
N THR A 143 -9.75 7.96 -11.78
CA THR A 143 -11.00 8.55 -12.27
C THR A 143 -11.32 8.08 -13.70
N ASP A 144 -10.81 6.91 -14.12
CA ASP A 144 -11.20 6.24 -15.37
C ASP A 144 -12.45 5.36 -15.20
N ILE A 145 -13.15 5.47 -14.07
CA ILE A 145 -14.56 5.09 -14.02
C ILE A 145 -15.33 6.36 -14.34
N THR A 146 -15.60 6.56 -15.63
CA THR A 146 -16.77 7.31 -16.05
C THR A 146 -17.95 6.73 -15.27
N ALA A 147 -18.41 7.46 -14.25
CA ALA A 147 -19.73 7.25 -13.73
C ALA A 147 -20.67 7.62 -14.88
N THR A 148 -21.07 6.61 -15.65
CA THR A 148 -22.22 6.70 -16.54
C THR A 148 -23.35 7.28 -15.71
N PRO A 149 -23.97 8.41 -16.10
CA PRO A 149 -25.14 8.91 -15.39
C PRO A 149 -26.18 7.79 -15.37
N LYS A 150 -26.79 7.57 -14.20
CA LYS A 150 -27.93 6.66 -14.03
C LYS A 150 -28.93 6.95 -15.16
N ALA A 151 -29.17 5.95 -16.01
CA ALA A 151 -30.28 5.99 -16.94
C ALA A 151 -31.58 5.91 -16.12
N GLY A 152 -32.40 6.96 -16.21
CA GLY A 152 -33.80 6.92 -15.84
C GLY A 152 -34.10 7.08 -14.35
N GLU A 153 -34.14 8.32 -13.87
CA GLU A 153 -35.16 8.76 -12.92
C GLU A 153 -35.74 10.07 -13.50
N SER A 154 -36.94 9.96 -14.08
CA SER A 154 -37.86 11.08 -14.34
C SER A 154 -38.79 11.24 -13.16
#